data_AF-A0A365T6K4-F1
#
_entry.id   AF-A0A365T6K4-F1
#
_cell.length_a   1.000
_cell.length_b   1.000
_cell.length_c   1.000
_cell.angle_alpha   90.00
_cell.angle_beta   90.00
_cell.angle_gamma   90.00
#
_symmetry.space_group_name_H-M   'P 1'
#
loop_
_entity.id
_entity.type
_entity.pdbx_description
1 polymer ?
#
loop_
_entity_poly.entity_id
_entity_poly.type
_entity_poly.pdbx_seq_one_letter_code
_entity_poly.pdbx_strand_id
1 'polypeptide(L)'
;MAPERRHVQDEETRWRSRHLGSLYPLSAFILCLLALTQIPIVSAHGGTATGGLSQWHGIFLILGGIIFLGGTLLLKRMDSISPTVAIYGVFFGIVAAAVGAILFEGLSPEITYSATTIPFPRSWYQPLALSVGLLIMVLSFVIGWLRWPTRPRYTFLGILMGLWIAYPYLIPGQASDSHPLGYAIVLGTPLLVGYIIWKDAGSILRAVLRDRVARRFGIGVGIVVALFFVFVTGYLSFSLEEALPHERTIVVLPTIYQLVTWPTLEMYFPHIPLFVATSPGQLIVVGLLSTLIGLNASLIARHWRVGERAGMTEGTAGSAAVVGSCTCGCCGPLVAKIVVLAAGPSIAAPLYWVFVDTASPLSTLFIVTSIVLFTGSLIYSVEAARRPGQASSIVAAD
;
A
#
# COMPACT_ATOMS: atom_id res chain seq x y z
N MET A 1 -0.80 30.73 -61.88
CA MET A 1 0.17 29.94 -61.11
C MET A 1 0.27 30.54 -59.71
N ALA A 2 -0.23 29.80 -58.73
CA ALA A 2 -0.07 29.90 -57.26
C ALA A 2 -1.37 29.36 -56.65
N PRO A 3 -1.30 28.35 -55.76
CA PRO A 3 -1.23 28.70 -54.35
C PRO A 3 -0.39 27.73 -53.51
N GLU A 4 0.53 28.29 -52.71
CA GLU A 4 1.24 27.56 -51.65
C GLU A 4 1.44 28.53 -50.48
N ARG A 5 0.44 28.64 -49.60
CA ARG A 5 0.52 29.46 -48.36
C ARG A 5 -0.67 29.22 -47.40
N ARG A 6 -1.06 27.97 -47.14
CA ARG A 6 -2.08 27.67 -46.10
C ARG A 6 -1.68 26.66 -45.04
N HIS A 7 -0.51 26.02 -45.14
CA HIS A 7 -0.19 24.89 -44.25
C HIS A 7 0.59 25.23 -42.98
N VAL A 8 1.13 26.45 -42.84
CA VAL A 8 2.04 26.79 -41.73
C VAL A 8 1.28 27.31 -40.48
N GLN A 9 0.05 27.79 -40.64
CA GLN A 9 -0.66 28.48 -39.56
C GLN A 9 -1.42 27.55 -38.59
N ASP A 10 -1.63 26.28 -38.97
CA ASP A 10 -2.33 25.28 -38.14
C ASP A 10 -1.40 24.51 -37.19
N GLU A 11 -0.08 24.54 -37.38
CA GLU A 11 0.86 23.89 -36.46
C GLU A 11 1.21 24.77 -35.25
N GLU A 12 1.30 26.08 -35.42
CA GLU A 12 1.61 27.02 -34.32
C GLU A 12 0.49 27.10 -33.27
N THR A 13 -0.76 27.04 -33.68
CA THR A 13 -1.93 27.03 -32.76
C THR A 13 -2.01 25.74 -31.95
N ARG A 14 -1.62 24.60 -32.53
CA ARG A 14 -1.58 23.29 -31.86
C ARG A 14 -0.46 23.16 -30.83
N TRP A 15 0.67 23.83 -31.07
CA TRP A 15 1.80 23.85 -30.13
C TRP A 15 1.52 24.73 -28.91
N ARG A 16 0.82 25.86 -29.11
CA ARG A 16 0.48 26.80 -28.03
C ARG A 16 -0.58 26.25 -27.07
N SER A 17 -1.55 25.45 -27.52
CA SER A 17 -2.59 24.89 -26.63
C SER A 17 -2.08 23.75 -25.72
N ARG A 18 -1.05 23.00 -26.14
CA ARG A 18 -0.45 21.92 -25.35
C ARG A 18 0.34 22.40 -24.14
N HIS A 19 0.90 23.60 -24.17
CA HIS A 19 1.66 24.16 -23.03
C HIS A 19 0.77 24.84 -21.99
N LEU A 20 -0.41 25.36 -22.36
CA LEU A 20 -1.31 26.00 -21.40
C LEU A 20 -2.10 24.99 -20.53
N GLY A 21 -2.42 23.80 -21.03
CA GLY A 21 -3.21 22.80 -20.28
C GLY A 21 -2.50 22.21 -19.04
N SER A 22 -1.17 22.29 -18.96
CA SER A 22 -0.39 21.72 -17.84
C SER A 22 -0.22 22.68 -16.65
N LEU A 23 -0.43 23.99 -16.86
CA LEU A 23 -0.21 25.00 -15.81
C LEU A 23 -1.46 25.23 -14.97
N TYR A 24 -2.66 25.05 -15.54
CA TYR A 24 -3.94 25.23 -14.84
C TYR A 24 -4.18 24.29 -13.65
N PRO A 25 -3.89 22.97 -13.70
CA PRO A 25 -4.11 22.12 -12.53
C PRO A 25 -3.08 22.38 -11.43
N LEU A 26 -1.85 22.74 -11.81
CA LEU A 26 -0.76 23.02 -10.88
C LEU A 26 -0.97 24.39 -10.21
N SER A 27 -1.43 25.39 -10.96
CA SER A 27 -1.80 26.70 -10.43
C SER A 27 -3.05 26.63 -9.55
N ALA A 28 -4.08 25.87 -9.93
CA ALA A 28 -5.27 25.67 -9.11
C ALA A 28 -4.95 24.97 -7.78
N PHE A 29 -4.02 24.02 -7.78
CA PHE A 29 -3.58 23.33 -6.56
C PHE A 29 -2.68 24.22 -5.69
N ILE A 30 -1.76 25.00 -6.27
CA ILE A 30 -0.98 26.01 -5.54
C ILE A 30 -1.92 27.07 -4.94
N LEU A 31 -2.95 27.49 -5.67
CA LEU A 31 -3.99 28.39 -5.17
C LEU A 31 -4.81 27.75 -4.04
N CYS A 32 -5.09 26.45 -4.12
CA CYS A 32 -5.79 25.73 -3.05
C CYS A 32 -4.90 25.61 -1.80
N LEU A 33 -3.62 25.25 -1.95
CA LEU A 33 -2.64 25.26 -0.87
C LEU A 33 -2.47 26.65 -0.25
N LEU A 34 -2.35 27.69 -1.07
CA LEU A 34 -2.30 29.08 -0.61
C LEU A 34 -3.59 29.48 0.09
N ALA A 35 -4.76 29.12 -0.43
CA ALA A 35 -6.03 29.40 0.23
C ALA A 35 -6.15 28.69 1.59
N LEU A 36 -5.62 27.47 1.73
CA LEU A 36 -5.51 26.77 3.01
C LEU A 36 -4.60 27.50 4.00
N THR A 37 -3.56 28.19 3.54
CA THR A 37 -2.71 29.04 4.41
C THR A 37 -3.32 30.39 4.78
N GLN A 38 -4.43 30.80 4.14
CA GLN A 38 -5.05 32.13 4.30
C GLN A 38 -6.35 32.11 5.10
N ILE A 39 -6.74 30.97 5.71
CA ILE A 39 -7.89 30.92 6.62
C ILE A 39 -7.50 31.65 7.91
N PRO A 40 -8.18 32.75 8.29
CA PRO A 40 -7.73 33.60 9.39
C PRO A 40 -7.82 32.88 10.74
N ILE A 41 -6.70 32.92 11.46
CA ILE A 41 -6.57 32.50 12.87
C ILE A 41 -7.35 33.51 13.72
N VAL A 42 -8.61 33.23 14.01
CA VAL A 42 -9.35 33.92 15.07
C VAL A 42 -9.11 33.15 16.36
N SER A 43 -8.01 33.48 17.02
CA SER A 43 -7.64 32.99 18.34
C SER A 43 -8.25 33.92 19.39
N ALA A 44 -9.38 33.51 19.96
CA ALA A 44 -9.95 34.09 21.17
C ALA A 44 -10.11 32.96 22.21
N HIS A 45 -9.01 32.68 22.89
CA HIS A 45 -8.85 31.75 24.03
C HIS A 45 -8.93 30.24 23.75
N GLY A 46 -7.78 29.56 23.90
CA GLY A 46 -7.67 28.10 24.00
C GLY A 46 -6.70 27.49 23.00
N GLY A 47 -5.39 27.73 23.19
CA GLY A 47 -4.36 27.07 22.39
C GLY A 47 -4.45 25.56 22.56
N THR A 48 -4.75 24.86 21.47
CA THR A 48 -4.57 23.41 21.36
C THR A 48 -3.22 23.16 20.71
N ALA A 49 -2.45 22.21 21.28
CA ALA A 49 -1.05 21.94 21.01
C ALA A 49 -0.69 21.55 19.55
N THR A 50 -1.65 21.55 18.61
CA THR A 50 -1.47 21.09 17.22
C THR A 50 -1.25 22.22 16.20
N GLY A 51 -1.00 23.46 16.64
CA GLY A 51 -0.72 24.59 15.73
C GLY A 51 -1.87 24.96 14.80
N GLY A 52 -3.12 24.63 15.19
CA GLY A 52 -4.34 24.87 14.39
C GLY A 52 -4.67 23.77 13.38
N LEU A 53 -3.84 22.72 13.28
CA LEU A 53 -4.16 21.55 12.48
C LEU A 53 -5.20 20.67 13.19
N SER A 54 -6.21 20.25 12.42
CA SER A 54 -7.28 19.36 12.85
C SER A 54 -7.42 18.16 11.91
N GLN A 55 -8.02 17.06 12.38
CA GLN A 55 -8.26 15.85 11.58
C GLN A 55 -8.96 16.11 10.23
N TRP A 56 -9.77 17.17 10.15
CA TRP A 56 -10.46 17.58 8.92
C TRP A 56 -9.49 17.99 7.81
N HIS A 57 -8.33 18.55 8.15
CA HIS A 57 -7.29 18.87 7.16
C HIS A 57 -6.77 17.60 6.49
N GLY A 58 -6.61 16.52 7.26
CA GLY A 58 -6.29 15.20 6.72
C GLY A 58 -7.35 14.70 5.74
N ILE A 59 -8.63 14.79 6.12
CA ILE A 59 -9.77 14.42 5.25
C ILE A 59 -9.79 15.26 3.96
N PHE A 60 -9.61 16.57 4.05
CA PHE A 60 -9.58 17.44 2.88
C PHE A 60 -8.42 17.08 1.93
N LEU A 61 -7.25 16.76 2.46
CA LEU A 61 -6.12 16.30 1.65
C LEU A 61 -6.38 14.93 1.01
N ILE A 62 -7.03 14.00 1.72
CA ILE A 62 -7.45 12.70 1.16
C ILE A 62 -8.42 12.92 0.00
N LEU A 63 -9.49 13.68 0.22
CA LEU A 63 -10.50 13.97 -0.80
C LEU A 63 -9.89 14.71 -1.98
N GLY A 64 -9.07 15.73 -1.74
CA GLY A 64 -8.34 16.46 -2.77
C GLY A 64 -7.42 15.55 -3.59
N GLY A 65 -6.68 14.65 -2.93
CA GLY A 65 -5.84 13.64 -3.57
C GLY A 65 -6.65 12.68 -4.45
N ILE A 66 -7.79 12.17 -3.95
CA ILE A 66 -8.70 11.29 -4.70
C ILE A 66 -9.31 12.01 -5.91
N ILE A 67 -9.78 13.25 -5.73
CA ILE A 67 -10.35 14.06 -6.82
C ILE A 67 -9.28 14.33 -7.89
N PHE A 68 -8.06 14.66 -7.48
CA PHE A 68 -6.95 14.89 -8.42
C PHE A 68 -6.56 13.61 -9.17
N LEU A 69 -6.50 12.48 -8.48
CA LEU A 69 -6.26 11.16 -9.08
C LEU A 69 -7.38 10.79 -10.07
N GLY A 70 -8.65 10.91 -9.67
CA GLY A 70 -9.81 10.65 -10.52
C GLY A 70 -9.90 11.58 -11.72
N GLY A 71 -9.61 12.88 -11.53
CA GLY A 71 -9.57 13.88 -12.59
C GLY A 71 -8.46 13.62 -13.60
N THR A 72 -7.26 13.26 -13.14
CA THR A 72 -6.14 12.91 -14.03
C THR A 72 -6.40 11.62 -14.80
N LEU A 73 -7.02 10.62 -14.18
CA LEU A 73 -7.52 9.42 -14.85
C LEU A 73 -8.55 9.74 -15.93
N LEU A 74 -9.53 10.59 -15.61
CA LEU A 74 -10.60 10.95 -16.53
C LEU A 74 -10.08 11.77 -17.71
N LEU A 75 -9.20 12.74 -17.46
CA LEU A 75 -8.51 13.50 -18.50
C LEU A 75 -7.66 12.61 -19.41
N LYS A 76 -7.01 11.58 -18.86
CA LYS A 76 -6.29 10.60 -19.67
C LYS A 76 -7.25 9.76 -20.50
N ARG A 77 -8.38 9.33 -19.93
CA ARG A 77 -9.40 8.54 -20.66
C ARG A 77 -10.06 9.33 -21.79
N MET A 78 -10.13 10.66 -21.67
CA MET A 78 -10.60 11.57 -22.72
C MET A 78 -9.51 11.90 -23.76
N ASP A 79 -8.33 11.28 -23.69
CA ASP A 79 -7.15 11.58 -24.52
C ASP A 79 -6.69 13.06 -24.47
N SER A 80 -7.13 13.80 -23.44
CA SER A 80 -6.82 15.23 -23.27
C SER A 80 -5.40 15.49 -22.76
N ILE A 81 -4.78 14.51 -22.11
CA ILE A 81 -3.43 14.62 -21.54
C ILE A 81 -2.54 13.45 -21.96
N SER A 82 -1.23 13.70 -22.05
CA SER A 82 -0.27 12.65 -22.37
C SER A 82 -0.16 11.60 -21.25
N PRO A 83 0.16 10.33 -21.57
CA PRO A 83 0.40 9.29 -20.58
C PRO A 83 1.38 9.66 -19.48
N THR A 84 2.45 10.37 -19.82
CA THR A 84 3.48 10.79 -18.86
C THR A 84 2.91 11.78 -17.85
N VAL A 85 2.14 12.76 -18.31
CA VAL A 85 1.48 13.75 -17.45
C VAL A 85 0.47 13.07 -16.53
N ALA A 86 -0.30 12.12 -17.05
CA ALA A 86 -1.25 11.35 -16.25
C ALA A 86 -0.55 10.53 -15.14
N ILE A 87 0.59 9.91 -15.43
CA ILE A 87 1.35 9.13 -14.43
C ILE A 87 1.86 10.03 -13.30
N TYR A 88 2.41 11.21 -13.63
CA TYR A 88 2.82 12.17 -12.60
C TYR A 88 1.62 12.75 -11.83
N GLY A 89 0.50 12.97 -12.52
CA GLY A 89 -0.75 13.41 -11.90
C GLY A 89 -1.29 12.41 -10.88
N VAL A 90 -1.36 11.13 -11.26
CA VAL A 90 -1.75 10.04 -10.37
C VAL A 90 -0.77 9.90 -9.21
N PHE A 91 0.54 9.97 -9.46
CA PHE A 91 1.54 9.92 -8.40
C PHE A 91 1.33 11.02 -7.38
N PHE A 92 1.09 12.25 -7.84
CA PHE A 92 0.84 13.38 -6.97
C PHE A 92 -0.45 13.19 -6.14
N GLY A 93 -1.52 12.69 -6.75
CA GLY A 93 -2.76 12.33 -6.04
C GLY A 93 -2.53 11.27 -4.95
N ILE A 94 -1.72 10.24 -5.24
CA ILE A 94 -1.32 9.21 -4.26
C ILE A 94 -0.55 9.84 -3.09
N VAL A 95 0.43 10.70 -3.37
CA VAL A 95 1.21 11.39 -2.33
C VAL A 95 0.29 12.25 -1.46
N ALA A 96 -0.58 13.06 -2.06
CA ALA A 96 -1.51 13.92 -1.33
C ALA A 96 -2.46 13.10 -0.44
N ALA A 97 -3.01 11.99 -0.97
CA ALA A 97 -3.88 11.11 -0.21
C ALA A 97 -3.14 10.41 0.94
N ALA A 98 -1.90 9.94 0.72
CA ALA A 98 -1.09 9.30 1.75
C ALA A 98 -0.72 10.30 2.87
N VAL A 99 -0.31 11.51 2.53
CA VAL A 99 -0.04 12.58 3.51
C VAL A 99 -1.30 12.93 4.28
N GLY A 100 -2.45 13.07 3.60
CA GLY A 100 -3.73 13.31 4.24
C GLY A 100 -4.13 12.20 5.21
N ALA A 101 -3.89 10.93 4.85
CA ALA A 101 -4.17 9.78 5.71
C ALA A 101 -3.23 9.71 6.93
N ILE A 102 -1.94 9.99 6.77
CA ILE A 102 -0.99 10.10 7.88
C ILE A 102 -1.41 11.22 8.83
N LEU A 103 -1.79 12.38 8.29
CA LEU A 103 -2.23 13.53 9.08
C LEU A 103 -3.53 13.24 9.82
N PHE A 104 -4.49 12.59 9.14
CA PHE A 104 -5.74 12.17 9.77
C PHE A 104 -5.48 11.17 10.90
N GLU A 105 -4.64 10.15 10.68
CA GLU A 105 -4.30 9.15 11.69
C GLU A 105 -3.58 9.78 12.89
N GLY A 106 -2.62 10.67 12.66
CA GLY A 106 -1.85 11.33 13.72
C GLY A 106 -2.61 12.40 14.50
N LEU A 107 -3.64 13.03 13.91
CA LEU A 107 -4.45 14.06 14.57
C LEU A 107 -5.78 13.52 15.14
N SER A 108 -6.13 12.28 14.82
CA SER A 108 -7.35 11.67 15.34
C SER A 108 -7.11 11.16 16.75
N PRO A 109 -8.07 11.35 17.67
CA PRO A 109 -7.92 10.95 19.05
C PRO A 109 -7.65 9.45 19.15
N GLU A 110 -6.77 9.09 20.08
CA GLU A 110 -6.42 7.69 20.32
C GLU A 110 -7.62 6.99 20.97
N ILE A 111 -8.12 5.95 20.31
CA ILE A 111 -9.32 5.24 20.75
C ILE A 111 -8.88 4.01 21.51
N THR A 112 -8.97 4.07 22.83
CA THR A 112 -8.70 2.93 23.70
C THR A 112 -9.93 2.05 23.78
N TYR A 113 -9.86 0.87 23.17
CA TYR A 113 -10.90 -0.15 23.29
C TYR A 113 -10.52 -1.13 24.41
N SER A 114 -11.47 -1.44 25.30
CA SER A 114 -11.27 -2.43 26.36
C SER A 114 -11.35 -3.85 25.79
N ALA A 115 -10.71 -4.81 26.44
CA ALA A 115 -10.75 -6.23 26.05
C ALA A 115 -12.17 -6.84 26.05
N THR A 116 -13.15 -6.17 26.67
CA THR A 116 -14.57 -6.57 26.66
C THR A 116 -15.27 -6.32 25.31
N THR A 117 -14.64 -5.61 24.37
CA THR A 117 -15.20 -5.33 23.03
C THR A 117 -14.63 -6.24 21.94
N ILE A 118 -13.84 -7.26 22.31
CA ILE A 118 -13.32 -8.26 21.36
C ILE A 118 -14.52 -9.06 20.81
N PRO A 119 -14.73 -9.11 19.48
CA PRO A 119 -15.91 -9.72 18.89
C PRO A 119 -15.96 -11.25 19.00
N PHE A 120 -14.81 -11.90 19.21
CA PHE A 120 -14.70 -13.35 19.28
C PHE A 120 -13.81 -13.78 20.46
N PRO A 121 -14.19 -14.82 21.23
CA PRO A 121 -13.32 -15.37 22.26
C PRO A 121 -11.99 -15.84 21.66
N ARG A 122 -10.87 -15.54 22.32
CA ARG A 122 -9.52 -15.95 21.87
C ARG A 122 -9.35 -17.47 21.74
N SER A 123 -10.18 -18.27 22.41
CA SER A 123 -10.21 -19.73 22.25
C SER A 123 -10.53 -20.17 20.82
N TRP A 124 -11.19 -19.33 20.02
CA TRP A 124 -11.44 -19.60 18.60
C TRP A 124 -10.24 -19.31 17.69
N TYR A 125 -9.24 -18.56 18.15
CA TYR A 125 -8.13 -18.16 17.29
C TYR A 125 -7.27 -19.36 16.89
N GLN A 126 -7.00 -20.25 17.84
CA GLN A 126 -6.25 -21.47 17.60
C GLN A 126 -6.90 -22.41 16.57
N PRO A 127 -8.16 -22.86 16.73
CA PRO A 127 -8.79 -23.74 15.75
C PRO A 127 -8.96 -23.06 14.39
N LEU A 128 -9.24 -21.75 14.35
CA LEU A 128 -9.31 -21.01 13.08
C LEU A 128 -7.96 -20.93 12.38
N ALA A 129 -6.89 -20.54 13.08
CA ALA A 129 -5.56 -20.41 12.50
C ALA A 129 -5.04 -21.76 11.98
N LEU A 130 -5.19 -22.83 12.76
CA LEU A 130 -4.76 -24.17 12.37
C LEU A 130 -5.59 -24.71 11.20
N SER A 131 -6.91 -24.58 11.23
CA SER A 131 -7.77 -25.06 10.14
C SER A 131 -7.52 -24.30 8.84
N VAL A 132 -7.44 -22.98 8.89
CA VAL A 132 -7.16 -22.13 7.73
C VAL A 132 -5.74 -22.35 7.20
N GLY A 133 -4.74 -22.38 8.08
CA GLY A 133 -3.36 -22.63 7.68
C GLY A 133 -3.21 -23.99 7.00
N LEU A 134 -3.81 -25.04 7.59
CA LEU A 134 -3.80 -26.39 7.00
C LEU A 134 -4.56 -26.44 5.68
N LEU A 135 -5.73 -25.80 5.59
CA LEU A 135 -6.50 -25.71 4.36
C LEU A 135 -5.69 -25.05 3.24
N ILE A 136 -5.03 -23.92 3.53
CA ILE A 136 -4.18 -23.23 2.56
C ILE A 136 -3.01 -24.12 2.12
N MET A 137 -2.35 -24.83 3.04
CA MET A 137 -1.25 -25.75 2.69
C MET A 137 -1.74 -26.87 1.77
N VAL A 138 -2.85 -27.54 2.13
CA VAL A 138 -3.42 -28.66 1.37
C VAL A 138 -3.92 -28.21 0.01
N LEU A 139 -4.71 -27.12 -0.05
CA LEU A 139 -5.21 -26.59 -1.32
C LEU A 139 -4.06 -26.11 -2.22
N SER A 140 -3.04 -25.46 -1.67
CA SER A 140 -1.88 -25.03 -2.45
C SER A 140 -1.08 -26.21 -2.99
N PHE A 141 -0.99 -27.30 -2.23
CA PHE A 141 -0.41 -28.55 -2.69
C PHE A 141 -1.22 -29.17 -3.82
N VAL A 142 -2.51 -29.38 -3.62
CA VAL A 142 -3.40 -30.00 -4.61
C VAL A 142 -3.50 -29.17 -5.89
N ILE A 143 -3.78 -27.87 -5.77
CA ILE A 143 -3.89 -26.97 -6.92
C ILE A 143 -2.55 -26.82 -7.62
N GLY A 144 -1.46 -26.66 -6.86
CA GLY A 144 -0.12 -26.53 -7.43
C GLY A 144 0.31 -27.77 -8.19
N TRP A 145 0.02 -28.96 -7.65
CA TRP A 145 0.26 -30.23 -8.31
C TRP A 145 -0.56 -30.41 -9.58
N LEU A 146 -1.86 -30.12 -9.54
CA LEU A 146 -2.77 -30.32 -10.67
C LEU A 146 -2.58 -29.27 -11.78
N ARG A 147 -2.42 -28.00 -11.40
CA ARG A 147 -2.42 -26.87 -12.36
C ARG A 147 -1.01 -26.47 -12.80
N TRP A 148 -0.01 -26.66 -11.95
CA TRP A 148 1.36 -26.20 -12.20
C TRP A 148 2.44 -27.24 -11.83
N PRO A 149 2.38 -28.48 -12.35
CA PRO A 149 3.32 -29.54 -11.98
C PRO A 149 4.79 -29.20 -12.31
N THR A 150 5.03 -28.35 -13.31
CA THR A 150 6.37 -27.90 -13.71
C THR A 150 6.87 -26.67 -12.94
N ARG A 151 6.05 -26.10 -12.04
CA ARG A 151 6.38 -24.89 -11.28
C ARG A 151 6.08 -25.06 -9.79
N PRO A 152 6.80 -25.96 -9.09
CA PRO A 152 6.55 -26.30 -7.68
C PRO A 152 6.72 -25.10 -6.73
N ARG A 153 7.42 -24.04 -7.16
CA ARG A 153 7.60 -22.81 -6.37
C ARG A 153 6.28 -22.15 -5.93
N TYR A 154 5.19 -22.29 -6.68
CA TYR A 154 3.88 -21.78 -6.26
C TYR A 154 3.27 -22.61 -5.14
N THR A 155 3.42 -23.93 -5.18
CA THR A 155 3.06 -24.83 -4.09
C THR A 155 3.84 -24.50 -2.82
N PHE A 156 5.16 -24.31 -2.94
CA PHE A 156 6.00 -23.93 -1.79
C PHE A 156 5.59 -22.58 -1.20
N LEU A 157 5.22 -21.60 -2.03
CA LEU A 157 4.73 -20.31 -1.52
C LEU A 157 3.44 -20.51 -0.72
N GLY A 158 2.48 -21.26 -1.25
CA GLY A 158 1.24 -21.54 -0.53
C GLY A 158 1.44 -22.33 0.77
N ILE A 159 2.36 -23.30 0.78
CA ILE A 159 2.73 -24.03 1.99
C ILE A 159 3.34 -23.08 3.03
N LEU A 160 4.28 -22.22 2.61
CA LEU A 160 4.92 -21.24 3.49
C LEU A 160 3.90 -20.26 4.08
N MET A 161 2.93 -19.81 3.28
CA MET A 161 1.84 -18.93 3.70
C MET A 161 0.88 -19.59 4.69
N GLY A 162 0.53 -20.87 4.47
CA GLY A 162 -0.27 -21.62 5.43
C GLY A 162 0.48 -21.88 6.73
N LEU A 163 1.80 -22.12 6.66
CA LEU A 163 2.65 -22.27 7.83
C LEU A 163 2.79 -20.94 8.59
N TRP A 164 2.87 -19.80 7.91
CA TRP A 164 2.87 -18.48 8.55
C TRP A 164 1.63 -18.28 9.44
N ILE A 165 0.45 -18.73 8.99
CA ILE A 165 -0.79 -18.63 9.76
C ILE A 165 -0.83 -19.64 10.91
N ALA A 166 -0.42 -20.89 10.66
CA ALA A 166 -0.51 -21.96 11.65
C ALA A 166 0.60 -21.89 12.74
N TYR A 167 1.76 -21.31 12.42
CA TYR A 167 2.98 -21.37 13.24
C TYR A 167 2.80 -21.00 14.71
N PRO A 168 2.17 -19.85 15.08
CA PRO A 168 2.04 -19.46 16.48
C PRO A 168 1.26 -20.46 17.34
N TYR A 169 0.46 -21.31 16.69
CA TYR A 169 -0.40 -22.31 17.33
C TYR A 169 0.16 -23.73 17.23
N LEU A 170 1.16 -23.97 16.37
CA LEU A 170 1.90 -25.24 16.31
C LEU A 170 2.95 -25.33 17.42
N ILE A 171 3.58 -24.20 17.75
CA ILE A 171 4.53 -24.08 18.86
C ILE A 171 3.98 -23.01 19.80
N PRO A 172 3.08 -23.36 20.74
CA PRO A 172 2.45 -22.36 21.59
C PRO A 172 3.40 -21.85 22.69
N GLY A 173 3.12 -20.63 23.15
CA GLY A 173 3.80 -19.99 24.30
C GLY A 173 5.07 -19.24 23.92
N GLN A 174 5.83 -18.79 24.93
CA GLN A 174 7.04 -17.96 24.75
C GLN A 174 8.14 -18.62 23.92
N ALA A 175 8.11 -19.95 23.82
CA ALA A 175 9.00 -20.70 22.93
C ALA A 175 8.78 -20.31 21.46
N SER A 176 7.54 -20.01 21.05
CA SER A 176 7.21 -19.54 19.69
C SER A 176 8.01 -18.32 19.29
N ASP A 177 8.13 -17.36 20.20
CA ASP A 177 8.59 -16.01 19.89
C ASP A 177 10.10 -15.96 19.59
N SER A 178 10.84 -17.02 19.91
CA SER A 178 12.28 -17.13 19.68
C SER A 178 12.67 -18.37 18.86
N HIS A 179 11.70 -19.17 18.41
CA HIS A 179 12.00 -20.42 17.74
C HIS A 179 12.53 -20.19 16.30
N PRO A 180 13.61 -20.88 15.88
CA PRO A 180 14.26 -20.65 14.58
C PRO A 180 13.34 -20.86 13.38
N LEU A 181 12.32 -21.72 13.51
CA LEU A 181 11.31 -21.93 12.48
C LEU A 181 10.54 -20.65 12.14
N GLY A 182 10.18 -19.83 13.13
CA GLY A 182 9.49 -18.56 12.88
C GLY A 182 10.35 -17.58 12.08
N TYR A 183 11.63 -17.45 12.42
CA TYR A 183 12.59 -16.66 11.64
C TYR A 183 12.77 -17.22 10.22
N ALA A 184 12.83 -18.54 10.06
CA ALA A 184 12.94 -19.17 8.75
C ALA A 184 11.70 -18.91 7.88
N ILE A 185 10.50 -18.87 8.46
CA ILE A 185 9.26 -18.51 7.76
C ILE A 185 9.30 -17.05 7.31
N VAL A 186 9.65 -16.15 8.23
CA VAL A 186 9.68 -14.70 7.97
C VAL A 186 10.73 -14.34 6.92
N LEU A 187 11.94 -14.86 7.04
CA LEU A 187 13.05 -14.61 6.11
C LEU A 187 12.91 -15.40 4.79
N GLY A 188 12.35 -16.61 4.86
CA GLY A 188 12.10 -17.44 3.68
C GLY A 188 11.08 -16.83 2.74
N THR A 189 10.12 -16.07 3.26
CA THR A 189 9.05 -15.44 2.46
C THR A 189 9.57 -14.44 1.41
N PRO A 190 10.32 -13.37 1.77
CA PRO A 190 10.85 -12.45 0.77
C PRO A 190 11.84 -13.14 -0.19
N LEU A 191 12.59 -14.15 0.27
CA LEU A 191 13.49 -14.92 -0.58
C LEU A 191 12.72 -15.73 -1.63
N LEU A 192 11.67 -16.44 -1.23
CA LEU A 192 10.85 -17.25 -2.12
C LEU A 192 10.06 -16.38 -3.09
N VAL A 193 9.45 -15.29 -2.61
CA VAL A 193 8.77 -14.30 -3.47
C VAL A 193 9.76 -13.69 -4.46
N GLY A 194 10.93 -13.24 -4.00
CA GLY A 194 11.98 -12.70 -4.85
C GLY A 194 12.46 -13.71 -5.90
N TYR A 195 12.62 -14.99 -5.53
CA TYR A 195 12.96 -16.07 -6.44
C TYR A 195 11.89 -16.30 -7.51
N ILE A 196 10.61 -16.32 -7.12
CA ILE A 196 9.49 -16.46 -8.06
C ILE A 196 9.48 -15.29 -9.05
N ILE A 197 9.57 -14.06 -8.56
CA ILE A 197 9.59 -12.84 -9.40
C ILE A 197 10.78 -12.88 -10.35
N TRP A 198 11.96 -13.22 -9.86
CA TRP A 198 13.17 -13.29 -10.68
C TRP A 198 13.05 -14.35 -11.77
N LYS A 199 12.54 -15.54 -11.45
CA LYS A 199 12.42 -16.66 -12.41
C LYS A 199 11.35 -16.43 -13.46
N ASP A 200 10.19 -15.88 -13.07
CA ASP A 200 9.01 -15.81 -13.94
C ASP A 200 8.81 -14.46 -14.60
N ALA A 201 9.01 -13.39 -13.83
CA ALA A 201 8.81 -12.01 -14.26
C ALA A 201 10.12 -11.28 -14.60
N GLY A 202 11.29 -11.82 -14.26
CA GLY A 202 12.55 -11.09 -14.27
C GLY A 202 12.92 -10.44 -15.61
N SER A 203 12.69 -11.11 -16.75
CA SER A 203 13.01 -10.56 -18.06
C SER A 203 12.13 -9.36 -18.45
N ILE A 204 10.82 -9.47 -18.21
CA ILE A 204 9.84 -8.42 -18.52
C ILE A 204 9.98 -7.27 -17.54
N LEU A 205 10.14 -7.56 -16.26
CA LEU A 205 10.34 -6.55 -15.23
C LEU A 205 11.61 -5.74 -15.51
N ARG A 206 12.69 -6.37 -15.98
CA ARG A 206 13.91 -5.66 -16.39
C ARG A 206 13.66 -4.76 -17.61
N ALA A 207 12.81 -5.17 -18.55
CA ALA A 207 12.41 -4.32 -19.68
C ALA A 207 11.55 -3.13 -19.23
N VAL A 208 10.61 -3.35 -18.30
CA VAL A 208 9.77 -2.31 -17.69
C VAL A 208 10.62 -1.32 -16.90
N LEU A 209 11.57 -1.80 -16.08
CA LEU A 209 12.43 -0.95 -15.26
C LEU A 209 13.52 -0.19 -16.06
N ARG A 210 13.71 -0.51 -17.35
CA ARG A 210 14.51 0.34 -18.26
C ARG A 210 13.79 1.64 -18.61
N ASP A 211 12.47 1.65 -18.54
CA ASP A 211 11.67 2.86 -18.68
C ASP A 211 11.85 3.77 -17.45
N ARG A 212 12.48 4.93 -17.64
CA ARG A 212 12.76 5.88 -16.54
C ARG A 212 11.49 6.37 -15.85
N VAL A 213 10.39 6.57 -16.58
CA VAL A 213 9.14 7.09 -16.03
C VAL A 213 8.45 6.02 -15.20
N ALA A 214 8.30 4.80 -15.77
CA ALA A 214 7.68 3.68 -15.06
C ALA A 214 8.49 3.26 -13.82
N ARG A 215 9.82 3.26 -13.93
CA ARG A 215 10.71 2.99 -12.79
C ARG A 215 10.57 4.03 -11.69
N ARG A 216 10.61 5.33 -12.03
CA ARG A 216 10.45 6.41 -11.04
C ARG A 216 9.08 6.36 -10.37
N PHE A 217 8.02 6.10 -11.15
CA PHE A 217 6.67 5.94 -10.61
C PHE A 217 6.60 4.77 -9.63
N GLY A 218 7.07 3.58 -10.02
CA GLY A 218 7.07 2.40 -9.14
C GLY A 218 7.90 2.59 -7.87
N ILE A 219 9.11 3.14 -7.98
CA ILE A 219 9.95 3.48 -6.81
C ILE A 219 9.24 4.51 -5.93
N GLY A 220 8.66 5.56 -6.51
CA GLY A 220 7.94 6.58 -5.78
C GLY A 220 6.75 6.02 -5.00
N VAL A 221 5.91 5.21 -5.65
CA VAL A 221 4.76 4.56 -5.00
C VAL A 221 5.24 3.64 -3.88
N GLY A 222 6.29 2.84 -4.11
CA GLY A 222 6.87 1.98 -3.07
C GLY A 222 7.37 2.77 -1.86
N ILE A 223 8.03 3.92 -2.07
CA ILE A 223 8.50 4.80 -0.98
C ILE A 223 7.31 5.40 -0.22
N VAL A 224 6.31 5.93 -0.93
CA VAL A 224 5.11 6.52 -0.30
C VAL A 224 4.39 5.49 0.56
N VAL A 225 4.23 4.28 0.04
CA VAL A 225 3.62 3.17 0.77
C VAL A 225 4.47 2.80 1.98
N ALA A 226 5.79 2.65 1.84
CA ALA A 226 6.67 2.35 2.97
C ALA A 226 6.57 3.40 4.08
N LEU A 227 6.61 4.68 3.72
CA LEU A 227 6.45 5.78 4.68
C LEU A 227 5.07 5.72 5.34
N PHE A 228 4.00 5.56 4.55
CA PHE A 228 2.65 5.41 5.07
C PHE A 228 2.55 4.28 6.10
N PHE A 229 3.13 3.10 5.81
CA PHE A 229 3.20 2.00 6.77
C PHE A 229 3.91 2.37 8.05
N VAL A 230 5.11 2.93 7.97
CA VAL A 230 5.92 3.27 9.15
C VAL A 230 5.20 4.30 10.02
N PHE A 231 4.54 5.29 9.41
CA PHE A 231 3.74 6.29 10.13
C PHE A 231 2.51 5.69 10.80
N VAL A 232 1.67 4.98 10.05
CA VAL A 232 0.40 4.45 10.57
C VAL A 232 0.59 3.35 11.61
N THR A 233 1.71 2.63 11.55
CA THR A 233 2.07 1.63 12.58
C THR A 233 2.75 2.22 13.82
N GLY A 234 2.93 3.55 13.88
CA GLY A 234 3.53 4.23 15.03
C GLY A 234 5.06 4.09 15.15
N TYR A 235 5.70 3.42 14.19
CA TYR A 235 7.17 3.33 14.13
C TYR A 235 7.83 4.66 13.71
N LEU A 236 7.04 5.59 13.19
CA LEU A 236 7.41 6.99 13.02
C LEU A 236 6.21 7.83 13.44
N SER A 237 6.33 8.57 14.54
CA SER A 237 5.23 9.39 15.04
C SER A 237 5.74 10.70 15.60
N PHE A 238 4.85 11.70 15.63
CA PHE A 238 5.11 12.95 16.29
C PHE A 238 4.34 12.99 17.63
N SER A 239 5.03 12.80 18.75
CA SER A 239 4.41 12.93 20.09
C SER A 239 4.63 14.35 20.60
N LEU A 240 3.55 15.13 20.64
CA LEU A 240 3.54 16.50 21.16
C LEU A 240 3.27 16.54 22.67
N GLU A 241 3.44 15.43 23.40
CA GLU A 241 3.21 15.42 24.85
C GLU A 241 4.31 16.17 25.62
N GLU A 242 3.93 17.22 26.34
CA GLU A 242 4.78 18.01 27.23
C GLU A 242 5.33 17.24 28.46
N ALA A 243 5.05 15.94 28.61
CA ALA A 243 5.32 15.18 29.84
C ALA A 243 6.51 14.20 29.79
N LEU A 244 7.24 14.11 28.67
CA LEU A 244 8.39 13.21 28.55
C LEU A 244 9.70 13.88 29.02
N PRO A 245 10.62 13.13 29.68
CA PRO A 245 11.90 13.67 30.12
C PRO A 245 12.70 14.22 28.93
N HIS A 246 13.34 15.38 29.12
CA HIS A 246 14.11 16.11 28.09
C HIS A 246 15.39 15.39 27.63
N GLU A 247 15.53 14.09 27.91
CA GLU A 247 16.71 13.30 27.59
C GLU A 247 16.49 12.48 26.31
N ARG A 248 17.51 12.45 25.46
CA ARG A 248 17.53 11.59 24.28
C ARG A 248 17.64 10.14 24.75
N THR A 249 16.55 9.40 24.61
CA THR A 249 16.52 7.97 24.96
C THR A 249 16.73 7.15 23.69
N ILE A 250 17.79 6.33 23.69
CA ILE A 250 18.05 5.31 22.67
C ILE A 250 18.07 3.97 23.37
N VAL A 251 17.12 3.10 23.05
CA VAL A 251 16.97 1.80 23.70
C VAL A 251 16.70 0.72 22.66
N VAL A 252 17.19 -0.48 22.94
CA VAL A 252 16.91 -1.66 22.11
C VAL A 252 16.05 -2.60 22.92
N LEU A 253 14.79 -2.77 22.52
CA LEU A 253 13.84 -3.65 23.20
C LEU A 253 13.46 -4.84 22.31
N PRO A 254 13.25 -6.02 22.91
CA PRO A 254 12.67 -7.14 22.20
C PRO A 254 11.18 -6.89 21.96
N THR A 255 10.76 -6.80 20.70
CA THR A 255 9.34 -6.64 20.32
C THR A 255 8.90 -7.81 19.48
N ILE A 256 7.76 -8.41 19.81
CA ILE A 256 7.14 -9.45 18.98
C ILE A 256 6.55 -8.76 17.75
N TYR A 257 7.04 -9.11 16.56
CA TYR A 257 6.54 -8.58 15.30
C TYR A 257 6.58 -9.66 14.24
N GLN A 258 5.40 -10.02 13.70
CA GLN A 258 5.26 -10.98 12.61
C GLN A 258 5.90 -12.34 12.95
N LEU A 259 5.26 -13.09 13.87
CA LEU A 259 5.59 -14.45 14.35
C LEU A 259 6.72 -14.57 15.38
N VAL A 260 7.73 -13.69 15.36
CA VAL A 260 8.91 -13.80 16.23
C VAL A 260 9.30 -12.47 16.86
N THR A 261 10.14 -12.55 17.88
CA THR A 261 10.73 -11.41 18.56
C THR A 261 11.85 -10.83 17.71
N TRP A 262 11.88 -9.51 17.55
CA TRP A 262 12.96 -8.81 16.89
C TRP A 262 13.57 -7.78 17.84
N PRO A 263 14.88 -7.49 17.71
CA PRO A 263 15.46 -6.32 18.35
C PRO A 263 14.88 -5.07 17.66
N THR A 264 14.18 -4.24 18.42
CA THR A 264 13.64 -2.96 17.97
C THR A 264 14.46 -1.84 18.56
N LEU A 265 15.05 -1.02 17.71
CA LEU A 265 15.72 0.20 18.10
C LEU A 265 14.67 1.31 18.21
N GLU A 266 14.46 1.83 19.41
CA GLU A 266 13.60 2.98 19.68
C GLU A 266 14.47 4.20 20.00
N MET A 267 14.20 5.29 19.29
CA MET A 267 14.89 6.57 19.43
C MET A 267 13.86 7.66 19.68
N TYR A 268 13.96 8.30 20.83
CA TYR A 268 13.19 9.49 21.16
C TYR A 268 14.09 10.72 21.10
N PHE A 269 13.68 11.72 20.32
CA PHE A 269 14.37 13.00 20.22
C PHE A 269 13.56 14.04 20.99
N PRO A 270 14.10 14.69 22.04
CA PRO A 270 13.33 15.66 22.83
C PRO A 270 13.22 17.04 22.14
N HIS A 271 14.18 17.42 21.29
CA HIS A 271 14.20 18.72 20.62
C HIS A 271 13.32 18.81 19.37
N ILE A 272 12.97 17.66 18.81
CA ILE A 272 12.05 17.53 17.68
C ILE A 272 11.09 16.45 18.16
N PRO A 273 9.78 16.71 18.36
CA PRO A 273 8.83 15.77 18.94
C PRO A 273 8.63 14.57 18.00
N LEU A 274 9.65 13.72 17.88
CA LEU A 274 9.81 12.70 16.86
C LEU A 274 10.24 11.41 17.58
N PHE A 275 9.37 10.43 17.47
CA PHE A 275 9.64 9.07 17.87
C PHE A 275 9.94 8.23 16.62
N VAL A 276 11.04 7.50 16.66
CA VAL A 276 11.45 6.59 15.60
C VAL A 276 11.72 5.23 16.20
N ALA A 277 10.98 4.22 15.77
CA ALA A 277 11.26 2.83 16.03
C ALA A 277 11.65 2.13 14.73
N THR A 278 12.58 1.18 14.80
CA THR A 278 12.91 0.33 13.66
C THR A 278 13.25 -1.08 14.11
N SER A 279 12.65 -2.08 13.46
CA SER A 279 12.96 -3.50 13.71
C SER A 279 13.24 -4.24 12.40
N PRO A 280 14.10 -5.27 12.39
CA PRO A 280 14.34 -6.06 11.18
C PRO A 280 13.06 -6.71 10.65
N GLY A 281 12.19 -7.23 11.52
CA GLY A 281 10.90 -7.81 11.11
C GLY A 281 10.01 -6.82 10.37
N GLN A 282 9.92 -5.58 10.88
CA GLN A 282 9.21 -4.48 10.22
C GLN A 282 9.83 -4.16 8.85
N LEU A 283 11.15 -4.00 8.78
CA LEU A 283 11.84 -3.70 7.52
C LEU A 283 11.62 -4.80 6.47
N ILE A 284 11.59 -6.07 6.88
CA ILE A 284 11.34 -7.21 6.00
C ILE A 284 9.92 -7.14 5.43
N VAL A 285 8.90 -7.00 6.27
CA VAL A 285 7.50 -7.07 5.83
C VAL A 285 7.09 -5.79 5.08
N VAL A 286 7.41 -4.62 5.61
CA VAL A 286 7.16 -3.33 4.93
C VAL A 286 7.96 -3.27 3.64
N GLY A 287 9.23 -3.68 3.66
CA GLY A 287 10.06 -3.74 2.46
C GLY A 287 9.48 -4.67 1.39
N LEU A 288 9.03 -5.86 1.76
CA LEU A 288 8.41 -6.83 0.84
C LEU A 288 7.14 -6.25 0.21
N LEU A 289 6.19 -5.77 1.02
CA LEU A 289 4.91 -5.25 0.54
C LEU A 289 5.10 -3.99 -0.32
N SER A 290 5.89 -3.03 0.14
CA SER A 290 6.19 -1.80 -0.60
C SER A 290 6.92 -2.08 -1.92
N THR A 291 7.83 -3.05 -1.94
CA THR A 291 8.49 -3.48 -3.18
C THR A 291 7.49 -4.14 -4.13
N LEU A 292 6.66 -5.06 -3.66
CA LEU A 292 5.64 -5.71 -4.47
C LEU A 292 4.65 -4.70 -5.07
N ILE A 293 4.18 -3.73 -4.27
CA ILE A 293 3.28 -2.66 -4.71
C ILE A 293 3.98 -1.77 -5.74
N GLY A 294 5.22 -1.34 -5.46
CA GLY A 294 6.01 -0.52 -6.39
C GLY A 294 6.29 -1.22 -7.72
N LEU A 295 6.57 -2.53 -7.71
CA LEU A 295 6.75 -3.31 -8.93
C LEU A 295 5.46 -3.41 -9.75
N ASN A 296 4.31 -3.69 -9.12
CA ASN A 296 3.01 -3.67 -9.79
C ASN A 296 2.69 -2.28 -10.37
N ALA A 297 2.95 -1.22 -9.60
CA ALA A 297 2.79 0.16 -10.07
C ALA A 297 3.67 0.47 -11.30
N SER A 298 4.90 -0.05 -11.34
CA SER A 298 5.79 0.11 -12.50
C SER A 298 5.26 -0.58 -13.75
N LEU A 299 4.64 -1.77 -13.63
CA LEU A 299 4.00 -2.45 -14.75
C LEU A 299 2.81 -1.63 -15.27
N ILE A 300 1.94 -1.15 -14.39
CA ILE A 300 0.78 -0.32 -14.75
C ILE A 300 1.24 0.94 -15.50
N ALA A 301 2.23 1.65 -14.95
CA ALA A 301 2.79 2.84 -15.60
C ALA A 301 3.37 2.52 -16.98
N ARG A 302 4.02 1.37 -17.17
CA ARG A 302 4.56 0.96 -18.47
C ARG A 302 3.44 0.67 -19.48
N HIS A 303 2.41 -0.08 -19.10
CA HIS A 303 1.27 -0.35 -19.99
C HIS A 303 0.59 0.94 -20.43
N TRP A 304 0.39 1.87 -19.49
CA TRP A 304 -0.14 3.20 -19.78
C TRP A 304 0.69 4.01 -20.77
N ARG A 305 2.01 3.82 -20.78
CA ARG A 305 2.93 4.54 -21.68
C ARG A 305 3.00 3.95 -23.08
N VAL A 306 2.92 2.62 -23.19
CA VAL A 306 3.04 1.93 -24.48
C VAL A 306 1.70 1.92 -25.23
N GLY A 307 0.58 2.23 -24.56
CA GLY A 307 -0.74 2.28 -25.19
C GLY A 307 -1.22 0.89 -25.63
N GLU A 308 -0.61 -0.17 -25.09
CA GLU A 308 -1.11 -1.54 -25.23
C GLU A 308 -2.52 -1.57 -24.65
N ARG A 309 -3.53 -1.68 -25.52
CA ARG A 309 -4.92 -1.94 -25.13
C ARG A 309 -5.00 -3.33 -24.50
N ALA A 310 -4.64 -3.46 -23.24
CA ALA A 310 -4.89 -4.64 -22.44
C ALA A 310 -6.36 -4.59 -21.98
N GLY A 311 -7.29 -4.92 -22.90
CA GLY A 311 -8.74 -4.90 -22.65
C GLY A 311 -9.13 -5.71 -21.40
N MET A 312 -10.13 -5.21 -20.64
CA MET A 312 -10.68 -5.77 -19.39
C MET A 312 -9.72 -6.06 -18.22
N THR A 313 -8.42 -6.25 -18.48
CA THR A 313 -7.38 -6.58 -17.49
C THR A 313 -6.85 -5.37 -16.73
N GLU A 314 -6.94 -4.17 -17.31
CA GLU A 314 -6.52 -2.91 -16.67
C GLU A 314 -7.39 -2.57 -15.45
N GLY A 315 -8.69 -2.84 -15.54
CA GLY A 315 -9.64 -2.62 -14.46
C GLY A 315 -9.45 -3.59 -13.29
N THR A 316 -9.17 -4.87 -13.56
CA THR A 316 -9.02 -5.91 -12.53
C THR A 316 -7.66 -5.89 -11.85
N ALA A 317 -6.56 -5.68 -12.60
CA ALA A 317 -5.22 -5.56 -12.02
C ALA A 317 -5.05 -4.25 -11.21
N GLY A 318 -5.62 -3.14 -11.68
CA GLY A 318 -5.65 -1.88 -10.94
C GLY A 318 -6.51 -1.96 -9.67
N SER A 319 -7.71 -2.55 -9.75
CA SER A 319 -8.57 -2.78 -8.58
C SER A 319 -7.92 -3.73 -7.58
N ALA A 320 -7.29 -4.82 -8.04
CA ALA A 320 -6.58 -5.77 -7.17
C ALA A 320 -5.33 -5.14 -6.53
N ALA A 321 -4.65 -4.23 -7.21
CA ALA A 321 -3.54 -3.48 -6.63
C ALA A 321 -4.01 -2.46 -5.58
N VAL A 322 -5.13 -1.77 -5.81
CA VAL A 322 -5.74 -0.82 -4.87
C VAL A 322 -6.32 -1.54 -3.66
N VAL A 323 -7.14 -2.58 -3.87
CA VAL A 323 -7.68 -3.42 -2.79
C VAL A 323 -6.55 -4.11 -2.04
N GLY A 324 -5.56 -4.67 -2.76
CA GLY A 324 -4.36 -5.27 -2.18
C GLY A 324 -3.56 -4.31 -1.31
N SER A 325 -3.50 -3.02 -1.66
CA SER A 325 -2.75 -2.03 -0.87
C SER A 325 -3.43 -1.73 0.46
N CYS A 326 -4.75 -1.85 0.52
CA CYS A 326 -5.52 -1.85 1.77
C CYS A 326 -5.48 -3.19 2.50
N THR A 327 -5.00 -4.27 1.86
CA THR A 327 -4.99 -5.66 2.37
C THR A 327 -3.83 -5.93 3.34
N CYS A 328 -2.92 -4.97 3.54
CA CYS A 328 -1.76 -5.09 4.42
C CYS A 328 -2.06 -5.17 5.93
N GLY A 329 -3.30 -4.89 6.35
CA GLY A 329 -3.70 -4.74 7.76
C GLY A 329 -3.37 -3.37 8.34
N CYS A 330 -2.49 -2.62 7.69
CA CYS A 330 -2.08 -1.27 8.07
C CYS A 330 -3.21 -0.24 7.95
N CYS A 331 -4.18 -0.44 7.06
CA CYS A 331 -5.38 0.39 6.99
C CYS A 331 -6.41 0.08 8.08
N GLY A 332 -6.22 -0.98 8.88
CA GLY A 332 -7.18 -1.40 9.91
C GLY A 332 -7.49 -0.32 10.96
N PRO A 333 -6.46 0.26 11.62
CA PRO A 333 -6.64 1.39 12.53
C PRO A 333 -7.30 2.59 11.84
N LEU A 334 -6.86 2.93 10.63
CA LEU A 334 -7.42 4.04 9.83
C LEU A 334 -8.91 3.82 9.51
N VAL A 335 -9.28 2.61 9.06
CA VAL A 335 -10.66 2.21 8.76
C VAL A 335 -11.50 2.22 10.02
N ALA A 336 -10.97 1.71 11.15
CA ALA A 336 -11.66 1.75 12.43
C ALA A 336 -11.99 3.19 12.84
N LYS A 337 -11.04 4.13 12.71
CA LYS A 337 -11.27 5.56 13.00
C LYS A 337 -12.28 6.21 12.04
N ILE A 338 -12.28 5.87 10.76
CA ILE A 338 -13.30 6.31 9.80
C ILE A 338 -14.69 5.76 10.20
N VAL A 339 -14.76 4.50 10.62
CA VAL A 339 -16.01 3.88 11.08
C VAL A 339 -16.49 4.50 12.38
N VAL A 340 -15.59 4.89 13.30
CA VAL A 340 -15.98 5.68 14.49
C VAL A 340 -16.62 6.98 14.08
N LEU A 341 -16.02 7.70 13.12
CA LEU A 341 -16.53 8.98 12.65
C LEU A 341 -17.88 8.84 11.94
N ALA A 342 -18.09 7.78 11.16
CA ALA A 342 -19.27 7.59 10.32
C ALA A 342 -20.42 6.84 11.01
N ALA A 343 -20.12 5.85 11.83
CA ALA A 343 -21.08 4.88 12.37
C ALA A 343 -21.00 4.73 13.91
N GLY A 344 -20.06 5.44 14.56
CA GLY A 344 -19.89 5.46 16.01
C GLY A 344 -19.00 4.36 16.58
N PRO A 345 -18.55 4.50 17.86
CA PRO A 345 -17.60 3.59 18.50
C PRO A 345 -18.06 2.13 18.59
N SER A 346 -19.37 1.89 18.70
CA SER A 346 -19.97 0.57 18.91
C SER A 346 -19.79 -0.37 17.71
N ILE A 347 -19.74 0.17 16.49
CA ILE A 347 -19.53 -0.60 15.24
C ILE A 347 -18.03 -0.69 14.90
N ALA A 348 -17.25 0.31 15.30
CA ALA A 348 -15.82 0.36 15.03
C ALA A 348 -14.98 -0.52 15.96
N ALA A 349 -15.40 -0.74 17.21
CA ALA A 349 -14.63 -1.53 18.17
C ALA A 349 -14.35 -2.98 17.70
N PRO A 350 -15.33 -3.73 17.15
CA PRO A 350 -15.06 -5.04 16.57
C PRO A 350 -14.06 -5.00 15.40
N LEU A 351 -14.18 -4.01 14.52
CA LEU A 351 -13.29 -3.84 13.37
C LEU A 351 -11.86 -3.50 13.80
N TYR A 352 -11.72 -2.63 14.80
CA TYR A 352 -10.42 -2.29 15.39
C TYR A 352 -9.70 -3.56 15.90
N TRP A 353 -10.37 -4.38 16.72
CA TRP A 353 -9.77 -5.60 17.28
C TRP A 353 -9.40 -6.65 16.23
N VAL A 354 -10.14 -6.73 15.12
CA VAL A 354 -9.83 -7.65 14.01
C VAL A 354 -8.46 -7.37 13.40
N PHE A 355 -8.05 -6.09 13.33
CA PHE A 355 -6.81 -5.67 12.69
C PHE A 355 -5.67 -5.33 13.67
N VAL A 356 -6.00 -4.83 14.87
CA VAL A 356 -5.00 -4.40 15.87
C VAL A 356 -4.41 -5.57 16.65
N ASP A 357 -5.19 -6.63 16.91
CA ASP A 357 -4.64 -7.82 17.57
C ASP A 357 -3.72 -8.55 16.60
N THR A 358 -2.41 -8.40 16.78
CA THR A 358 -1.39 -9.07 15.94
C THR A 358 -1.40 -10.59 16.10
N ALA A 359 -2.01 -11.12 17.18
CA ALA A 359 -2.27 -12.54 17.36
C ALA A 359 -3.54 -13.02 16.62
N SER A 360 -4.34 -12.09 16.07
CA SER A 360 -5.55 -12.41 15.30
C SER A 360 -5.18 -13.17 14.02
N PRO A 361 -5.81 -14.34 13.78
CA PRO A 361 -5.64 -15.06 12.52
C PRO A 361 -6.10 -14.24 11.31
N LEU A 362 -7.01 -13.27 11.50
CA LEU A 362 -7.51 -12.42 10.43
C LEU A 362 -6.46 -11.41 9.96
N SER A 363 -5.75 -10.76 10.88
CA SER A 363 -4.66 -9.84 10.54
C SER A 363 -3.55 -10.57 9.77
N THR A 364 -3.19 -11.77 10.27
CA THR A 364 -2.20 -12.64 9.61
C THR A 364 -2.65 -13.09 8.22
N LEU A 365 -3.91 -13.50 8.08
CA LEU A 365 -4.52 -13.87 6.80
C LEU A 365 -4.44 -12.73 5.80
N PHE A 366 -4.67 -11.51 6.23
CA PHE A 366 -4.71 -10.33 5.39
C PHE A 366 -3.31 -10.01 4.83
N ILE A 367 -2.27 -10.08 5.66
CA ILE A 367 -0.86 -9.95 5.24
C ILE A 367 -0.49 -11.04 4.23
N VAL A 368 -0.78 -12.30 4.56
CA VAL A 368 -0.52 -13.45 3.68
C VAL A 368 -1.23 -13.30 2.34
N THR A 369 -2.52 -12.93 2.37
CA THR A 369 -3.34 -12.72 1.18
C THR A 369 -2.76 -11.58 0.34
N SER A 370 -2.31 -10.49 0.95
CA SER A 370 -1.64 -9.39 0.24
C SER A 370 -0.40 -9.85 -0.51
N ILE A 371 0.49 -10.59 0.17
CA ILE A 371 1.73 -11.09 -0.43
C ILE A 371 1.40 -11.98 -1.64
N VAL A 372 0.44 -12.89 -1.49
CA VAL A 372 0.00 -13.79 -2.56
C VAL A 372 -0.66 -13.03 -3.70
N LEU A 373 -1.58 -12.09 -3.41
CA LEU A 373 -2.30 -11.31 -4.41
C LEU A 373 -1.34 -10.41 -5.20
N PHE A 374 -0.42 -9.71 -4.55
CA PHE A 374 0.53 -8.86 -5.26
C PHE A 374 1.54 -9.64 -6.07
N THR A 375 2.03 -10.76 -5.54
CA THR A 375 2.92 -11.66 -6.27
C THR A 375 2.21 -12.27 -7.48
N GLY A 376 0.99 -12.76 -7.28
CA GLY A 376 0.15 -13.34 -8.31
C GLY A 376 -0.24 -12.32 -9.38
N SER A 377 -0.65 -11.11 -9.00
CA SER A 377 -0.99 -10.01 -9.91
C SER A 377 0.21 -9.63 -10.79
N LEU A 378 1.40 -9.56 -10.21
CA LEU A 378 2.63 -9.26 -10.94
C LEU A 378 2.92 -10.33 -12.00
N ILE A 379 2.85 -11.61 -11.61
CA ILE A 379 3.11 -12.75 -12.51
C ILE A 379 2.05 -12.80 -13.61
N TYR A 380 0.77 -12.66 -13.23
CA TYR A 380 -0.34 -12.70 -14.17
C TYR A 380 -0.23 -11.59 -15.21
N SER A 381 0.06 -10.35 -14.79
CA SER A 381 0.24 -9.21 -15.69
C SER A 381 1.38 -9.44 -16.69
N VAL A 382 2.48 -10.03 -16.23
CA VAL A 382 3.64 -10.40 -17.05
C VAL A 382 3.29 -11.52 -18.05
N GLU A 383 2.55 -12.54 -17.63
CA GLU A 383 2.14 -13.65 -18.50
C GLU A 383 1.15 -13.21 -19.58
N ALA A 384 0.20 -12.35 -19.23
CA ALA A 384 -0.73 -11.73 -20.17
C ALA A 384 0.03 -10.96 -21.27
N ALA A 385 1.06 -10.20 -20.90
CA ALA A 385 1.90 -9.48 -21.85
C ALA A 385 2.72 -10.40 -22.79
N ARG A 386 3.02 -11.64 -22.39
CA ARG A 386 3.73 -12.61 -23.26
C ARG A 386 2.84 -13.27 -24.31
N ARG A 387 1.50 -13.28 -24.14
CA ARG A 387 0.57 -13.98 -25.02
C ARG A 387 -0.45 -13.03 -25.69
N PRO A 388 -0.01 -12.05 -26.50
CA PRO A 388 -0.95 -11.16 -27.19
C PRO A 388 -1.84 -11.88 -28.22
N GLY A 389 -1.45 -13.06 -28.71
CA GLY A 389 -2.17 -13.79 -29.78
C GLY A 389 -3.28 -14.76 -29.34
N GLN A 390 -3.48 -15.01 -28.04
CA GLN A 390 -4.48 -15.99 -27.57
C GLN A 390 -5.77 -15.32 -27.03
N ALA A 391 -5.71 -14.04 -26.68
CA ALA A 391 -6.89 -13.26 -26.29
C ALA A 391 -7.84 -12.98 -27.47
N SER A 392 -7.29 -12.96 -28.70
CA SER A 392 -8.07 -12.84 -29.94
C SER A 392 -8.63 -14.17 -30.46
N SER A 393 -8.29 -15.32 -29.85
CA SER A 393 -8.79 -16.64 -30.29
C SER A 393 -9.82 -17.26 -29.34
N ILE A 394 -10.19 -16.58 -28.25
CA ILE A 394 -11.30 -17.01 -27.36
C ILE A 394 -12.61 -16.30 -27.73
N VAL A 395 -12.59 -15.39 -28.70
CA VAL A 395 -13.78 -14.84 -29.35
C VAL A 395 -13.70 -15.13 -30.85
N ALA A 396 -13.99 -16.38 -31.20
CA ALA A 396 -14.35 -16.77 -32.56
C ALA A 396 -15.35 -17.94 -32.47
N ALA A 397 -16.62 -17.63 -32.77
CA ALA A 397 -17.78 -18.49 -33.09
C ALA A 397 -18.04 -19.70 -32.15
N ASP A 398 -19.14 -19.79 -31.41
CA ASP A 398 -20.54 -19.45 -31.73
C ASP A 398 -21.27 -18.63 -30.65
#